data_AF-A0A154PR13-F1
#
_entry.id   AF-A0A154PR13-F1
#
_cell.length_a   1.000
_cell.length_b   1.000
_cell.length_c   1.000
_cell.angle_alpha   90.00
_cell.angle_beta   90.00
_cell.angle_gamma   90.00
#
_symmetry.space_group_name_H-M   'P 1'
#
loop_
_entity.id
_entity.type
_entity.pdbx_description
1 polymer ?
#
loop_
_entity_poly.entity_id
_entity_poly.type
_entity_poly.pdbx_seq_one_letter_code
_entity_poly.pdbx_strand_id
1 'polypeptide(L)'
;MDDALDGFPAFGFRPGSEVKQPYRLYLPEKLPAEFTLVATFKPTSHRTSYLFAVLNPFETVVQLGIRISDGLGTNQNVSLIYTNSDQHSDSEEVAKFAVPKLTKKWSKIVIRVSLTDVTLYLNCYEMARQRVTRIPLELVFDTASTLYIAQAGPHIQEKYDVSL
;
A
#
# COMPACT_ATOMS: atom_id res chain seq x y z
N MET A 1 0.78 23.94 -9.24
CA MET A 1 -0.01 22.75 -9.58
C MET A 1 0.97 21.61 -9.65
N ASP A 2 0.86 20.63 -8.76
CA ASP A 2 1.61 19.39 -8.90
C ASP A 2 0.88 18.56 -9.96
N ASP A 3 1.25 18.69 -11.22
CA ASP A 3 0.72 17.81 -12.25
C ASP A 3 1.38 16.43 -12.10
N ALA A 4 0.57 15.37 -12.17
CA ALA A 4 1.08 13.99 -12.27
C ALA A 4 1.75 13.78 -13.64
N LEU A 5 2.57 12.72 -13.76
CA LEU A 5 3.34 12.36 -14.97
C LEU A 5 2.49 12.28 -16.27
N ASP A 6 1.17 12.16 -16.14
CA ASP A 6 0.20 11.92 -17.20
C ASP A 6 -0.78 13.09 -17.42
N GLY A 7 -0.59 14.23 -16.74
CA GLY A 7 -1.45 15.41 -16.87
C GLY A 7 -2.79 15.31 -16.13
N PHE A 8 -2.96 14.29 -15.29
CA PHE A 8 -4.07 14.23 -14.34
C PHE A 8 -3.75 15.06 -13.08
N PRO A 9 -4.78 15.60 -12.41
CA PRO A 9 -4.58 16.34 -11.16
C PRO A 9 -4.00 15.41 -10.09
N ALA A 10 -2.94 15.87 -9.40
CA ALA A 10 -2.41 15.19 -8.22
C ALA A 10 -2.91 15.83 -6.93
N PHE A 11 -3.02 15.01 -5.89
CA PHE A 11 -3.34 15.45 -4.53
C PHE A 11 -2.09 15.39 -3.67
N GLY A 12 -1.66 16.53 -3.13
CA GLY A 12 -0.58 16.60 -2.15
C GLY A 12 -1.10 16.38 -0.73
N PHE A 13 -0.62 15.32 -0.08
CA PHE A 13 -0.90 15.00 1.31
C PHE A 13 0.27 15.44 2.18
N ARG A 14 0.01 16.23 3.22
CA ARG A 14 1.03 16.71 4.17
C ARG A 14 0.90 15.96 5.50
N PRO A 15 1.93 15.97 6.35
CA PRO A 15 1.82 15.41 7.69
C PRO A 15 0.65 16.07 8.45
N GLY A 16 -0.28 15.24 8.94
CA GLY A 16 -1.51 15.71 9.59
C GLY A 16 -2.74 15.80 8.67
N SER A 17 -2.58 15.61 7.35
CA SER A 17 -3.71 15.35 6.46
C SER A 17 -4.36 14.02 6.82
N GLU A 18 -5.66 14.04 7.08
CA GLU A 18 -6.43 12.82 7.33
C GLU A 18 -7.43 12.61 6.18
N VAL A 19 -7.17 11.61 5.34
CA VAL A 19 -8.13 11.13 4.33
C VAL A 19 -8.46 9.68 4.62
N LYS A 20 -9.71 9.47 5.05
CA LYS A 20 -10.27 8.16 5.36
C LYS A 20 -11.69 8.04 4.85
N GLN A 21 -12.08 6.85 4.44
CA GLN A 21 -13.40 6.51 3.92
C GLN A 21 -13.78 5.08 4.34
N PRO A 22 -15.07 4.74 4.49
CA PRO A 22 -15.47 3.34 4.61
C PRO A 22 -14.97 2.54 3.40
N TYR A 23 -14.29 1.41 3.63
CA TYR A 23 -13.64 0.65 2.54
C TYR A 23 -14.63 0.22 1.44
N ARG A 24 -15.85 -0.16 1.85
CA ARG A 24 -16.94 -0.67 1.00
C ARG A 24 -17.41 0.28 -0.12
N LEU A 25 -17.03 1.55 -0.05
CA LEU A 25 -17.31 2.51 -1.13
C LEU A 25 -16.40 2.29 -2.34
N TYR A 26 -15.24 1.64 -2.16
CA TYR A 26 -14.19 1.52 -3.18
C TYR A 26 -13.70 0.08 -3.40
N LEU A 27 -13.89 -0.80 -2.42
CA LEU A 27 -13.41 -2.18 -2.44
C LEU A 27 -14.56 -3.15 -2.18
N PRO A 28 -14.49 -4.37 -2.75
CA PRO A 28 -15.46 -5.42 -2.45
C PRO A 28 -15.27 -5.93 -1.01
N GLU A 29 -16.32 -6.52 -0.44
CA GLU A 29 -16.27 -7.20 0.86
C GLU A 29 -15.24 -8.33 0.89
N LYS A 30 -15.15 -9.08 -0.22
CA LYS A 30 -14.16 -10.13 -0.43
C LYS A 30 -13.29 -9.79 -1.63
N LEU A 31 -11.99 -9.62 -1.38
CA LEU A 31 -11.00 -9.45 -2.42
C LEU A 31 -10.70 -10.81 -3.07
N PRO A 32 -10.73 -10.91 -4.41
CA PRO A 32 -10.46 -12.18 -5.08
C PRO A 32 -9.04 -12.67 -4.83
N ALA A 33 -8.81 -13.97 -5.03
CA ALA A 33 -7.52 -14.59 -4.77
C ALA A 33 -6.39 -14.03 -5.65
N GLU A 34 -6.72 -13.56 -6.85
CA GLU A 34 -5.80 -12.91 -7.76
C GLU A 34 -6.31 -11.52 -8.09
N PHE A 35 -5.44 -10.52 -7.98
CA PHE A 35 -5.78 -9.12 -8.22
C PHE A 35 -4.53 -8.32 -8.58
N THR A 36 -4.74 -7.06 -8.94
CA THR A 36 -3.64 -6.14 -9.24
C THR A 36 -3.89 -4.80 -8.60
N LEU A 37 -2.88 -4.28 -7.92
CA LEU A 37 -2.88 -2.92 -7.36
C LEU A 37 -2.01 -2.04 -8.25
N VAL A 38 -2.50 -0.85 -8.57
CA VAL A 38 -1.78 0.15 -9.36
C VAL A 38 -1.77 1.45 -8.58
N ALA A 39 -0.61 2.07 -8.46
CA ALA A 39 -0.48 3.38 -7.83
C ALA A 39 0.53 4.24 -8.59
N THR A 40 0.18 5.51 -8.79
CA THR A 40 1.10 6.55 -9.23
C THR A 40 1.29 7.49 -8.05
N PHE A 41 2.54 7.81 -7.70
CA PHE A 41 2.82 8.61 -6.51
C PHE A 41 4.19 9.29 -6.60
N LYS A 42 4.36 10.37 -5.84
CA LYS A 42 5.61 11.10 -5.64
C LYS A 42 5.83 11.28 -4.15
N PRO A 43 6.62 10.41 -3.50
CA PRO A 43 6.94 10.58 -2.09
C PRO A 43 7.84 11.80 -1.87
N THR A 44 7.56 12.64 -0.88
CA THR A 44 8.40 13.82 -0.59
C THR A 44 9.46 13.53 0.46
N SER A 45 9.30 12.45 1.25
CA SER A 45 10.25 12.01 2.27
C SER A 45 10.65 10.53 2.16
N HIS A 46 11.73 10.17 2.84
CA HIS A 46 12.23 8.79 2.94
C HIS A 46 11.52 7.95 4.01
N ARG A 47 10.75 8.60 4.91
CA ARG A 47 10.14 7.94 6.06
C ARG A 47 9.26 6.77 5.62
N THR A 48 9.19 5.75 6.46
CA THR A 48 8.24 4.67 6.25
C THR A 48 6.81 5.21 6.27
N SER A 49 5.95 4.65 5.44
CA SER A 49 4.59 5.13 5.20
C SER A 49 3.74 4.18 4.41
N TYR A 50 2.43 4.43 4.41
CA TYR A 50 1.48 3.73 3.56
C TYR A 50 1.02 4.64 2.42
N LEU A 51 0.99 4.11 1.19
CA LEU A 51 0.30 4.77 0.08
C LEU A 51 -1.22 4.69 0.31
N PHE A 52 -1.67 3.52 0.74
CA PHE A 52 -3.00 3.32 1.28
C PHE A 52 -2.96 2.15 2.27
N ALA A 53 -3.94 2.09 3.17
CA ALA A 53 -4.13 1.00 4.10
C ALA A 53 -5.62 0.81 4.40
N VAL A 54 -6.11 -0.42 4.31
CA VAL A 54 -7.42 -0.83 4.83
C VAL A 54 -7.20 -1.40 6.22
N LEU A 55 -7.70 -0.70 7.22
CA LEU A 55 -7.55 -1.08 8.62
C LEU A 55 -8.81 -1.77 9.13
N ASN A 56 -8.63 -2.71 10.05
CA ASN A 56 -9.73 -3.30 10.82
C ASN A 56 -10.49 -2.23 11.65
N PRO A 57 -11.65 -2.54 12.24
CA PRO A 57 -12.49 -1.55 12.92
C PRO A 57 -11.84 -0.90 14.15
N PHE A 58 -10.86 -1.58 14.75
CA PHE A 58 -10.08 -1.07 15.88
C PHE A 58 -8.89 -0.20 15.44
N GLU A 59 -8.65 -0.07 14.13
CA GLU A 59 -7.56 0.68 13.54
C GLU A 59 -6.16 0.20 13.99
N THR A 60 -6.03 -1.09 14.35
CA THR A 60 -4.80 -1.70 14.87
C THR A 60 -4.11 -2.65 13.89
N VAL A 61 -4.85 -3.19 12.92
CA VAL A 61 -4.33 -4.15 11.94
C VAL A 61 -4.63 -3.66 10.53
N VAL A 62 -3.60 -3.59 9.68
CA VAL A 62 -3.75 -3.38 8.24
C VAL A 62 -4.11 -4.71 7.59
N GLN A 63 -5.34 -4.83 7.10
CA GLN A 63 -5.81 -5.98 6.34
C GLN A 63 -5.22 -6.01 4.93
N LEU A 64 -5.16 -4.85 4.27
CA LEU A 64 -4.54 -4.69 2.95
C LEU A 64 -3.85 -3.33 2.86
N GLY A 65 -2.63 -3.27 2.34
CA GLY A 65 -1.99 -1.98 2.09
C GLY A 65 -0.72 -2.08 1.28
N ILE A 66 -0.26 -0.92 0.79
CA ILE A 66 1.07 -0.78 0.20
C ILE A 66 1.88 0.13 1.10
N ARG A 67 2.98 -0.42 1.64
CA ARG A 67 3.92 0.31 2.51
C ARG A 67 5.20 0.62 1.75
N ILE A 68 5.66 1.87 1.82
CA ILE A 68 6.97 2.31 1.37
C ILE A 68 7.85 2.48 2.60
N SER A 69 9.02 1.85 2.64
CA SER A 69 9.96 1.95 3.76
C SER A 69 11.39 2.20 3.30
N ASP A 70 12.26 2.59 4.23
CA ASP A 70 13.69 2.66 3.96
C ASP A 70 14.27 1.27 3.67
N GLY A 71 15.21 1.21 2.73
CA GLY A 71 15.93 0.01 2.33
C GLY A 71 17.43 0.12 2.61
N LEU A 72 18.19 -0.86 2.12
CA LEU A 72 19.65 -0.85 2.24
C LEU A 72 20.26 0.24 1.36
N GLY A 73 21.18 1.02 1.92
CA GLY A 73 21.86 2.10 1.21
C GLY A 73 20.89 3.21 0.80
N THR A 74 20.81 3.51 -0.49
CA THR A 74 19.91 4.53 -1.04
C THR A 74 18.58 3.96 -1.55
N ASN A 75 18.39 2.65 -1.45
CA ASN A 75 17.18 1.99 -1.93
C ASN A 75 16.02 2.19 -0.95
N GLN A 76 14.82 1.99 -1.45
CA GLN A 76 13.60 1.91 -0.64
C GLN A 76 12.97 0.54 -0.83
N ASN A 77 12.03 0.18 0.03
CA ASN A 77 11.26 -1.04 -0.13
C ASN A 77 9.80 -0.70 -0.44
N VAL A 78 9.21 -1.48 -1.33
CA VAL A 78 7.76 -1.53 -1.56
C VAL A 78 7.27 -2.86 -0.97
N SER A 79 6.36 -2.78 -0.01
CA SER A 79 5.84 -3.93 0.70
C SER A 79 4.33 -4.05 0.49
N LEU A 80 3.86 -5.26 0.20
CA LEU A 80 2.45 -5.61 0.22
C LEU A 80 2.10 -6.11 1.62
N ILE A 81 1.19 -5.41 2.28
CA ILE A 81 0.59 -5.85 3.53
C ILE A 81 -0.72 -6.57 3.19
N TYR A 82 -0.88 -7.77 3.71
CA TYR A 82 -2.05 -8.62 3.48
C TYR A 82 -2.23 -9.49 4.72
N THR A 83 -3.31 -9.26 5.47
CA THR A 83 -3.49 -9.84 6.81
C THR A 83 -4.92 -10.31 6.98
N ASN A 84 -5.11 -11.55 7.42
CA ASN A 84 -6.39 -11.98 7.97
C ASN A 84 -6.57 -11.45 9.39
N SER A 85 -7.30 -10.34 9.56
CA SER A 85 -7.51 -9.72 10.87
C SER A 85 -8.32 -10.56 11.85
N ASP A 86 -9.04 -11.58 11.38
CA ASP A 86 -9.79 -12.49 12.28
C ASP A 86 -8.87 -13.49 12.98
N GLN A 87 -7.69 -13.73 12.42
CA GLN A 87 -6.72 -14.73 12.89
C GLN A 87 -5.44 -14.11 13.43
N HIS A 88 -5.09 -12.89 13.01
CA HIS A 88 -3.82 -12.25 13.36
C HIS A 88 -4.05 -10.93 14.08
N SER A 89 -3.32 -10.75 15.19
CA SER A 89 -3.31 -9.52 15.99
C SER A 89 -2.40 -8.43 15.41
N ASP A 90 -1.52 -8.78 14.48
CA ASP A 90 -0.50 -7.92 13.91
C ASP A 90 -0.58 -7.91 12.39
N SER A 91 -0.13 -6.82 11.76
CA SER A 91 -0.14 -6.69 10.29
C SER A 91 0.96 -7.51 9.64
N GLU A 92 0.63 -8.28 8.62
CA GLU A 92 1.54 -9.18 7.92
C GLU A 92 2.06 -8.61 6.60
N GLU A 93 3.38 -8.59 6.46
CA GLU A 93 4.07 -8.26 5.21
C GLU A 93 4.27 -9.54 4.39
N VAL A 94 3.42 -9.74 3.37
CA VAL A 94 3.48 -10.96 2.55
C VAL A 94 4.50 -10.89 1.42
N ALA A 95 4.87 -9.68 0.98
CA ALA A 95 5.91 -9.48 -0.03
C ALA A 95 6.64 -8.16 0.19
N LYS A 96 7.94 -8.15 -0.08
CA LYS A 96 8.80 -6.96 0.07
C LYS A 96 9.84 -6.92 -1.04
N PHE A 97 9.89 -5.79 -1.73
CA PHE A 97 10.75 -5.62 -2.89
C PHE A 97 11.67 -4.41 -2.68
N ALA A 98 12.97 -4.61 -2.80
CA ALA A 98 13.92 -3.50 -2.86
C ALA A 98 13.82 -2.81 -4.23
N VAL A 99 13.67 -1.50 -4.21
CA VAL A 99 13.57 -0.66 -5.41
C VAL A 99 14.56 0.52 -5.33
N PRO A 100 14.95 1.09 -6.48
CA PRO A 100 15.67 2.35 -6.50
C PRO A 100 14.90 3.45 -5.75
N LYS A 101 15.63 4.46 -5.29
CA LYS A 101 15.06 5.63 -4.60
C LYS A 101 13.85 6.23 -5.35
N LEU A 102 12.70 6.29 -4.67
CA LEU A 102 11.44 6.84 -5.17
C LEU A 102 11.24 8.31 -4.78
N THR A 103 11.89 8.77 -3.70
CA THR A 103 11.68 10.11 -3.14
C THR A 103 11.95 11.23 -4.14
N LYS A 104 11.05 12.23 -4.17
CA LYS A 104 11.01 13.38 -5.07
C LYS A 104 10.88 13.00 -6.56
N LYS A 105 10.46 11.77 -6.86
CA LYS A 105 10.22 11.29 -8.23
C LYS A 105 8.82 10.72 -8.34
N TRP A 106 8.10 11.15 -9.36
CA TRP A 106 6.88 10.46 -9.76
C TRP A 106 7.24 9.03 -10.18
N SER A 107 6.50 8.07 -9.62
CA SER A 107 6.72 6.64 -9.80
C SER A 107 5.38 5.96 -9.99
N LYS A 108 5.29 5.05 -10.95
CA LYS A 108 4.13 4.16 -11.13
C LYS A 108 4.51 2.75 -10.75
N ILE A 109 3.79 2.17 -9.80
CA ILE A 109 3.95 0.76 -9.44
C ILE A 109 2.74 -0.05 -9.86
N VAL A 110 2.99 -1.31 -10.18
CA VAL A 110 1.96 -2.34 -10.34
C VAL A 110 2.36 -3.54 -9.49
N ILE A 111 1.52 -3.92 -8.54
CA ILE A 111 1.67 -5.14 -7.76
C ILE A 111 0.65 -6.14 -8.28
N ARG A 112 1.13 -7.15 -9.01
CA ARG A 112 0.30 -8.27 -9.48
C ARG A 112 0.36 -9.38 -8.45
N VAL A 113 -0.79 -9.76 -7.90
CA VAL A 113 -0.93 -10.84 -6.93
C VAL A 113 -1.57 -12.03 -7.63
N SER A 114 -0.83 -13.13 -7.75
CA SER A 114 -1.34 -14.43 -8.22
C SER A 114 -1.49 -15.39 -7.04
N LEU A 115 -1.97 -16.61 -7.30
CA LEU A 115 -2.16 -17.62 -6.25
C LEU A 115 -0.89 -17.92 -5.45
N THR A 116 0.28 -17.97 -6.11
CA THR A 116 1.55 -18.40 -5.52
C THR A 116 2.62 -17.33 -5.46
N ASP A 117 2.42 -16.20 -6.12
CA ASP A 117 3.46 -15.20 -6.30
C ASP A 117 2.91 -13.77 -6.23
N VAL A 118 3.77 -12.86 -5.80
CA VAL A 118 3.57 -11.42 -5.96
C VAL A 118 4.68 -10.89 -6.86
N THR A 119 4.30 -10.13 -7.89
CA THR A 119 5.25 -9.49 -8.82
C THR A 119 5.10 -7.99 -8.75
N LEU A 120 6.21 -7.28 -8.53
CA LEU A 120 6.26 -5.82 -8.58
C LEU A 120 6.80 -5.35 -9.93
N TYR A 121 6.09 -4.42 -10.54
CA TYR A 121 6.57 -3.62 -11.66
C TYR A 121 6.73 -2.17 -11.22
N LEU A 122 7.81 -1.52 -11.66
CA LEU A 122 8.07 -0.09 -11.45
C LEU A 122 8.30 0.57 -12.81
N ASN A 123 7.50 1.60 -13.11
CA ASN A 123 7.53 2.33 -14.38
C ASN A 123 7.52 1.39 -15.61
N CYS A 124 6.65 0.38 -15.57
CA CYS A 124 6.46 -0.66 -16.59
C CYS A 124 7.57 -1.73 -16.70
N TYR A 125 8.57 -1.73 -15.82
CA TYR A 125 9.62 -2.76 -15.77
C TYR A 125 9.35 -3.73 -14.61
N GLU A 126 9.43 -5.05 -14.88
CA GLU A 126 9.38 -6.06 -13.82
C GLU A 126 10.61 -5.94 -12.92
N MET A 127 10.39 -5.65 -11.64
CA MET A 127 11.46 -5.48 -10.67
C MET A 127 11.86 -6.82 -10.06
N ALA A 128 10.87 -7.56 -9.56
CA ALA A 128 11.07 -8.85 -8.91
C ALA A 128 9.74 -9.58 -8.74
N ARG A 129 9.86 -10.90 -8.57
CA ARG A 129 8.78 -11.81 -8.22
C ARG A 129 9.15 -12.58 -6.96
N GLN A 130 8.24 -12.63 -6.00
CA GLN A 130 8.40 -13.34 -4.74
C GLN A 130 7.30 -14.40 -4.63
N ARG A 131 7.69 -15.66 -4.37
CA ARG A 131 6.73 -16.70 -3.98
C ARG A 131 6.17 -16.40 -2.60
N VAL A 132 4.87 -16.54 -2.46
CA VAL A 132 4.15 -16.26 -1.21
C VAL A 132 3.17 -17.38 -0.89
N THR A 133 2.85 -17.53 0.39
CA THR A 133 1.69 -18.30 0.86
C THR A 133 0.79 -17.31 1.57
N ARG A 134 -0.48 -17.23 1.15
CA ARG A 134 -1.48 -16.32 1.73
C ARG A 134 -2.63 -17.13 2.30
N ILE A 135 -2.95 -16.86 3.56
CA ILE A 135 -4.06 -17.51 4.25
C ILE A 135 -4.95 -16.40 4.85
N PRO A 136 -6.20 -16.25 4.39
CA PRO A 136 -6.84 -16.95 3.28
C PRO A 136 -6.31 -16.49 1.92
N LEU A 137 -6.61 -17.24 0.85
CA LEU A 137 -6.32 -16.81 -0.52
C LEU A 137 -7.17 -15.61 -0.95
N GLU A 138 -8.45 -15.60 -0.57
CA GLU A 138 -9.38 -14.48 -0.75
C GLU A 138 -9.49 -13.71 0.55
N LEU A 139 -9.17 -12.41 0.54
CA LEU A 139 -9.18 -11.59 1.74
C LEU A 139 -10.60 -11.10 2.02
N VAL A 140 -11.12 -11.38 3.20
CA VAL A 140 -12.39 -10.81 3.67
C VAL A 140 -12.08 -9.61 4.55
N PHE A 141 -12.68 -8.47 4.23
CA PHE A 141 -12.56 -7.27 5.05
C PHE A 141 -13.63 -7.27 6.15
N ASP A 142 -13.33 -6.65 7.29
CA ASP A 142 -14.35 -6.44 8.30
C ASP A 142 -15.37 -5.42 7.78
N THR A 143 -16.64 -5.62 8.08
CA THR A 143 -17.74 -4.71 7.70
C THR A 143 -17.50 -3.24 8.08
N ALA A 144 -16.80 -2.99 9.19
CA ALA A 144 -16.49 -1.65 9.69
C ALA A 144 -15.04 -1.20 9.38
N SER A 145 -14.35 -1.88 8.46
CA SER A 145 -13.01 -1.50 8.04
C SER A 145 -12.96 -0.13 7.37
N THR A 146 -11.83 0.55 7.55
CA THR A 146 -11.63 1.91 7.06
C THR A 146 -10.46 1.96 6.08
N LEU A 147 -10.70 2.52 4.90
CA LEU A 147 -9.68 2.81 3.91
C LEU A 147 -9.04 4.16 4.24
N TYR A 148 -7.73 4.14 4.41
CA TYR A 148 -6.87 5.31 4.57
C TYR A 148 -6.01 5.53 3.33
N ILE A 149 -5.80 6.79 2.98
CA ILE A 149 -4.92 7.22 1.90
C ILE A 149 -3.74 7.99 2.50
N ALA A 150 -2.52 7.70 2.03
CA ALA A 150 -1.26 8.30 2.49
C ALA A 150 -0.91 8.12 3.99
N GLN A 151 -1.59 7.20 4.68
CA GLN A 151 -1.41 6.90 6.11
C GLN A 151 -2.02 5.53 6.48
N ALA A 152 -1.85 5.11 7.74
CA ALA A 152 -2.44 3.89 8.31
C ALA A 152 -3.01 4.15 9.71
N GLY A 153 -3.91 5.12 9.85
CA GLY A 153 -4.61 5.39 11.10
C GLY A 153 -3.74 5.86 12.29
N PRO A 154 -4.37 6.12 13.44
CA PRO A 154 -3.73 6.69 14.63
C PRO A 154 -3.04 5.69 15.55
N HIS A 155 -3.25 4.38 15.38
CA HIS A 155 -2.68 3.35 16.27
C HIS A 155 -1.49 2.59 15.65
N ILE A 156 -1.35 2.58 14.33
CA ILE A 156 -0.22 1.95 13.61
C ILE A 156 0.90 2.99 13.33
N GLN A 157 0.61 4.28 13.55
CA GLN A 157 1.31 5.48 13.08
C GLN A 157 2.67 5.32 12.39
N GLU A 158 2.63 5.51 11.07
CA GLU A 158 3.71 6.07 10.25
C GLU A 158 3.10 7.13 9.31
N LYS A 159 3.35 8.42 9.59
CA LYS A 159 2.73 9.58 8.89
C LYS A 159 3.55 10.00 7.68
N TYR A 160 2.91 10.31 6.55
CA TYR A 160 3.61 10.59 5.30
C TYR A 160 3.29 11.92 4.63
N ASP A 161 4.21 12.30 3.75
CA ASP A 161 4.11 13.45 2.87
C ASP A 161 4.32 12.90 1.44
N VAL A 162 3.24 12.90 0.66
CA VAL A 162 3.18 12.24 -0.66
C VAL A 162 2.22 12.99 -1.56
N SER A 163 2.53 13.03 -2.85
CA SER A 163 1.54 13.38 -3.88
C SER A 163 1.04 12.09 -4.53
N LEU A 164 -0.27 11.89 -4.60
CA LEU A 164 -0.90 10.79 -5.36
C LEU A 164 -1.55 11.34 -6.62
#